data_AF-A0A7H1BH15-F1
#
_entry.id   AF-A0A7H1BH15-F1
#
_cell.length_a   1.000
_cell.length_b   1.000
_cell.length_c   1.000
_cell.angle_alpha   90.00
_cell.angle_beta   90.00
_cell.angle_gamma   90.00
#
_symmetry.space_group_name_H-M   'P 1'
#
loop_
_entity.id
_entity.type
_entity.pdbx_description
1 polymer ?
#
loop_
_entity_poly.entity_id
_entity_poly.type
_entity_poly.pdbx_seq_one_letter_code
_entity_poly.pdbx_strand_id
1 'polypeptide(L)'
;MTSRFTELVVDCHDPEALAVFWCAVLDFKVLEQREDLVEIGSWAPTVEEVRARQMPPTLVFIRVPEGKESKKNRLHLDVSPIDGSTEDEVARLLALGAAKADVGQGPDRSWVVMTDPEGNEFCVLRTLAP
;
A
#
# COMPACT_ATOMS: atom_id res chain seq x y z
N MET A 1 -12.93 -8.57 25.26
CA MET A 1 -11.58 -8.10 24.89
C MET A 1 -11.55 -7.96 23.38
N THR A 2 -11.07 -6.85 22.84
CA THR A 2 -10.99 -6.60 21.39
C THR A 2 -9.58 -6.18 21.01
N SER A 3 -9.09 -6.65 19.86
CA SER A 3 -7.78 -6.27 19.32
C SER A 3 -7.84 -4.93 18.60
N ARG A 4 -6.68 -4.38 18.24
CA ARG A 4 -6.52 -3.26 17.30
C ARG A 4 -5.78 -3.79 16.09
N PHE A 5 -6.19 -3.38 14.90
CA PHE A 5 -5.38 -3.58 13.70
C PHE A 5 -4.36 -2.44 13.63
N THR A 6 -3.09 -2.73 13.94
CA THR A 6 -2.04 -1.72 14.13
C THR A 6 -1.19 -1.54 12.87
N GLU A 7 -0.80 -2.64 12.24
CA GLU A 7 0.15 -2.63 11.14
C GLU A 7 -0.17 -3.75 10.15
N LEU A 8 0.09 -3.51 8.86
CA LEU A 8 0.15 -4.53 7.83
C LEU A 8 1.60 -4.70 7.40
N VAL A 9 2.11 -5.93 7.53
CA VAL A 9 3.47 -6.29 7.13
C VAL A 9 3.47 -6.82 5.71
N VAL A 10 4.38 -6.32 4.89
CA VAL A 10 4.59 -6.70 3.49
C VAL A 10 6.03 -7.15 3.31
N ASP A 11 6.19 -8.40 2.93
CA ASP A 11 7.49 -8.97 2.54
C ASP A 11 7.95 -8.34 1.22
N CYS A 12 9.22 -7.96 1.14
CA CYS A 12 9.81 -7.29 -0.02
C CYS A 12 11.32 -7.54 -0.11
N HIS A 13 11.92 -7.20 -1.25
CA HIS A 13 13.35 -7.23 -1.45
C HIS A 13 14.03 -5.92 -1.04
N ASP A 14 13.40 -4.78 -1.35
CA ASP A 14 13.87 -3.42 -1.11
C ASP A 14 12.83 -2.59 -0.32
N PRO A 15 12.89 -2.63 1.03
CA PRO A 15 12.01 -1.86 1.89
C PRO A 15 12.02 -0.36 1.63
N GLU A 16 13.18 0.21 1.25
CA GLU A 16 13.32 1.64 1.03
C GLU A 16 12.62 2.07 -0.26
N ALA A 17 12.80 1.31 -1.35
CA ALA A 17 12.12 1.58 -2.61
C ALA A 17 10.59 1.50 -2.46
N LEU A 18 10.08 0.48 -1.77
CA LEU A 18 8.64 0.38 -1.51
C LEU A 18 8.13 1.49 -0.59
N ALA A 19 8.87 1.85 0.45
CA ALA A 19 8.49 2.95 1.33
C ALA A 19 8.40 4.28 0.56
N VAL A 20 9.36 4.59 -0.31
CA VAL A 20 9.33 5.80 -1.16
C VAL A 20 8.09 5.81 -2.04
N PHE A 21 7.79 4.69 -2.72
CA PHE A 21 6.61 4.56 -3.55
C PHE A 21 5.33 4.77 -2.73
N TRP A 22 5.13 3.99 -1.67
CA TRP A 22 3.89 4.01 -0.89
C TRP A 22 3.69 5.29 -0.08
N CYS A 23 4.76 5.97 0.36
CA CYS A 23 4.68 7.33 0.91
C CYS A 23 4.10 8.30 -0.13
N ALA A 24 4.57 8.25 -1.37
CA ALA A 24 4.06 9.10 -2.45
C ALA A 24 2.62 8.75 -2.86
N VAL A 25 2.21 7.48 -2.72
CA VAL A 25 0.83 7.06 -3.00
C VAL A 25 -0.14 7.55 -1.93
N LEU A 26 0.20 7.37 -0.65
CA LEU A 26 -0.73 7.51 0.48
C LEU A 26 -0.60 8.84 1.25
N ASP A 27 0.32 9.71 0.86
CA ASP A 27 0.77 10.87 1.66
C ASP A 27 1.23 10.44 3.07
N PHE A 28 1.91 9.29 3.13
CA PHE A 28 2.46 8.75 4.37
C PHE A 28 3.91 9.24 4.57
N LYS A 29 4.41 9.07 5.79
CA LYS A 29 5.79 9.40 6.18
C LYS A 29 6.45 8.18 6.77
N VAL A 30 7.78 8.12 6.64
CA VAL A 30 8.60 7.13 7.35
C VAL A 30 8.52 7.40 8.85
N LEU A 31 8.10 6.38 9.61
CA LEU A 31 8.02 6.39 11.07
C LEU A 31 9.24 5.71 11.69
N GLU A 32 9.70 4.62 11.06
CA GLU A 32 10.89 3.87 11.46
C GLU A 32 11.65 3.39 10.23
N GLN A 33 12.98 3.44 10.28
CA GLN A 33 13.86 2.88 9.26
C GLN A 33 15.01 2.15 9.95
N ARG A 34 15.18 0.87 9.59
CA ARG A 34 16.28 0.00 10.01
C ARG A 34 16.88 -0.67 8.77
N GLU A 35 17.96 -1.44 8.96
CA GLU A 35 18.63 -2.13 7.86
C GLU A 35 17.72 -3.11 7.11
N ASP A 36 16.81 -3.76 7.82
CA ASP A 36 15.95 -4.85 7.35
C ASP A 36 14.49 -4.45 7.15
N LEU A 37 14.07 -3.24 7.57
CA LEU A 37 12.69 -2.80 7.44
C LEU A 37 12.52 -1.29 7.36
N VAL A 38 11.38 -0.89 6.79
CA VAL A 38 10.87 0.48 6.84
C VAL A 38 9.38 0.47 7.21
N GLU A 39 9.00 1.22 8.24
CA GLU A 39 7.60 1.46 8.61
C GLU A 39 7.15 2.84 8.15
N ILE A 40 5.99 2.91 7.51
CA ILE A 40 5.35 4.15 7.07
C ILE A 40 3.93 4.30 7.61
N GLY A 41 3.50 5.53 7.85
CA GLY A 41 2.15 5.83 8.31
C GLY A 41 1.75 7.28 8.12
N SER A 42 0.45 7.56 8.27
CA SER A 42 -0.07 8.94 8.25
C SER A 42 0.27 9.74 9.52
N TRP A 43 0.67 9.05 10.60
CA TRP A 43 0.96 9.65 11.91
C TRP A 43 1.72 8.66 12.81
N ALA A 44 2.37 9.15 13.88
CA ALA A 44 3.06 8.33 14.89
C ALA A 44 2.20 8.19 16.18
N PRO A 45 1.56 7.04 16.44
CA PRO A 45 0.69 6.85 17.60
C PRO A 45 1.35 6.83 18.98
N THR A 46 0.68 7.40 19.98
CA THR A 46 0.87 7.00 21.38
C THR A 46 0.04 5.75 21.71
N VAL A 47 0.45 5.02 22.75
CA VAL A 47 -0.26 3.82 23.23
C VAL A 47 -1.68 4.16 23.68
N GLU A 48 -1.87 5.31 24.31
CA GLU A 48 -3.17 5.79 24.79
C GLU A 48 -4.15 6.00 23.63
N GLU A 49 -3.70 6.58 22.52
CA GLU A 49 -4.53 6.82 21.34
C GLU A 49 -4.95 5.52 20.64
N VAL A 50 -4.02 4.56 20.51
CA VAL A 50 -4.29 3.23 19.94
C VAL A 50 -5.26 2.45 20.83
N ARG A 51 -5.18 2.60 22.15
CA ARG A 51 -6.14 1.98 23.08
C ARG A 51 -7.53 2.59 22.95
N ALA A 52 -7.62 3.91 22.79
CA ALA A 52 -8.88 4.64 22.80
C ALA A 52 -9.82 4.27 21.64
N ARG A 53 -9.28 4.01 20.44
CA ARG A 53 -10.09 3.70 19.24
C ARG A 53 -9.28 2.97 18.17
N GLN A 54 -9.98 2.40 17.18
CA GLN A 54 -9.34 1.92 15.97
C GLN A 54 -8.75 3.11 15.20
N MET A 55 -7.53 2.95 14.71
CA MET A 55 -6.80 3.93 13.90
C MET A 55 -6.43 3.29 12.55
N PRO A 56 -6.10 4.08 11.51
CA PRO A 56 -5.53 3.55 10.28
C PRO A 56 -4.25 2.77 10.59
N PRO A 57 -4.06 1.56 10.03
CA PRO A 57 -2.84 0.80 10.24
C PRO A 57 -1.65 1.46 9.53
N THR A 58 -0.44 1.21 10.04
CA THR A 58 0.81 1.50 9.34
C THR A 58 1.11 0.40 8.31
N LEU A 59 2.02 0.67 7.38
CA LEU A 59 2.59 -0.34 6.49
C LEU A 59 4.05 -0.58 6.89
N VAL A 60 4.42 -1.84 7.06
CA VAL A 60 5.80 -2.24 7.38
C VAL A 60 6.34 -3.09 6.23
N PHE A 61 7.36 -2.60 5.55
CA PHE A 61 8.07 -3.33 4.51
C PHE A 61 9.25 -4.06 5.14
N ILE A 62 9.27 -5.38 5.10
CA ILE A 62 10.33 -6.21 5.68
C ILE A 62 11.12 -6.88 4.57
N ARG A 63 12.44 -6.76 4.62
CA ARG A 63 13.34 -7.42 3.69
C ARG A 63 13.32 -8.93 3.94
N VAL A 64 12.94 -9.69 2.92
CA VAL A 64 13.09 -11.14 2.88
C VAL A 64 13.97 -11.53 1.69
N PRO A 65 14.86 -12.54 1.83
CA PRO A 65 15.69 -13.01 0.73
C PRO A 65 14.89 -13.83 -0.30
N GLU A 66 13.77 -14.43 0.12
CA GLU A 66 12.89 -15.19 -0.76
C GLU A 66 12.06 -14.24 -1.63
N GLY A 67 12.14 -14.41 -2.95
CA GLY A 67 11.21 -13.73 -3.86
C GLY A 67 9.77 -14.26 -3.70
N LYS A 68 8.81 -13.50 -4.23
CA LYS A 68 7.40 -13.89 -4.27
C LYS A 68 7.21 -15.28 -4.92
N GLU A 69 6.88 -16.29 -4.10
CA GLU A 69 6.67 -17.66 -4.58
C GLU A 69 5.30 -17.86 -5.26
N SER A 70 4.31 -17.08 -4.84
CA SER A 70 2.94 -17.21 -5.32
C SER A 70 2.68 -16.36 -6.56
N LYS A 71 1.85 -16.87 -7.48
CA LYS A 71 1.46 -16.11 -8.69
C LYS A 71 0.60 -14.87 -8.40
N LYS A 72 0.00 -14.77 -7.22
CA LYS A 72 -0.92 -13.69 -6.84
C LYS A 72 -0.88 -13.48 -5.32
N ASN A 73 -0.82 -12.23 -4.88
CA ASN A 73 -0.92 -11.92 -3.46
C ASN A 73 -2.27 -12.39 -2.87
N ARG A 74 -2.22 -12.87 -1.62
CA ARG A 74 -3.42 -13.25 -0.85
C ARG A 74 -4.10 -12.06 -0.18
N LEU A 75 -3.33 -11.00 0.03
CA LEU A 75 -3.76 -9.71 0.54
C LEU A 75 -3.30 -8.64 -0.44
N HIS A 76 -4.10 -7.61 -0.63
CA HIS A 76 -3.78 -6.48 -1.48
C HIS A 76 -4.35 -5.20 -0.86
N LEU A 77 -3.71 -4.08 -1.18
CA LEU A 77 -4.16 -2.76 -0.77
C LEU A 77 -5.13 -2.23 -1.83
N ASP A 78 -6.20 -1.60 -1.37
CA ASP A 78 -7.16 -0.92 -2.23
C ASP A 78 -7.13 0.58 -1.90
N VAL A 79 -6.83 1.41 -2.89
CA VAL A 79 -6.70 2.86 -2.74
C VAL A 79 -7.76 3.57 -3.58
N SER A 80 -8.07 4.81 -3.22
CA SER A 80 -9.02 5.65 -3.96
C SER A 80 -8.49 7.08 -4.03
N PRO A 81 -8.42 7.70 -5.22
CA PRO A 81 -7.99 9.08 -5.33
C PRO A 81 -9.01 10.01 -4.65
N ILE A 82 -8.51 11.05 -3.98
CA ILE A 82 -9.34 11.95 -3.15
C ILE A 82 -9.68 13.27 -3.85
N ASP A 83 -8.95 13.64 -4.90
CA ASP A 83 -9.00 14.96 -5.53
C ASP A 83 -8.86 14.93 -7.07
N GLY A 84 -8.92 13.75 -7.68
CA GLY A 84 -8.81 13.56 -9.13
C GLY A 84 -9.57 12.33 -9.65
N SER A 85 -9.57 12.13 -10.97
CA SER A 85 -10.21 10.95 -11.58
C SER A 85 -9.41 9.65 -11.30
N THR A 86 -10.05 8.49 -11.47
CA THR A 86 -9.33 7.20 -11.40
C THR A 86 -8.27 7.12 -12.50
N GLU A 87 -8.53 7.69 -13.68
CA GLU A 87 -7.61 7.72 -14.81
C GLU A 87 -6.35 8.55 -14.52
N ASP A 88 -6.51 9.73 -13.92
CA ASP A 88 -5.40 10.60 -13.54
C ASP A 88 -4.52 9.93 -12.48
N GLU A 89 -5.14 9.27 -11.50
CA GLU A 89 -4.39 8.55 -10.46
C GLU A 89 -3.62 7.38 -11.05
N VAL A 90 -4.23 6.60 -11.93
CA VAL A 90 -3.52 5.52 -12.64
C VAL A 90 -2.34 6.08 -13.44
N ALA A 91 -2.49 7.23 -14.11
CA ALA A 91 -1.39 7.87 -14.83
C ALA A 91 -0.27 8.32 -13.88
N ARG A 92 -0.62 8.91 -12.72
CA ARG A 92 0.35 9.31 -11.68
C ARG A 92 1.10 8.10 -11.12
N LEU A 93 0.41 7.03 -10.79
CA LEU A 93 1.01 5.80 -10.26
C LEU A 93 1.98 5.14 -11.25
N LEU A 94 1.64 5.12 -12.54
CA LEU A 94 2.57 4.68 -13.59
C LEU A 94 3.86 5.52 -13.62
N ALA A 95 3.75 6.85 -13.45
CA ALA A 95 4.91 7.73 -13.38
C ALA A 95 5.76 7.52 -12.11
N LEU A 96 5.16 7.01 -11.03
CA LEU A 96 5.85 6.63 -9.78
C LEU A 96 6.51 5.24 -9.84
N GLY A 97 6.36 4.50 -10.94
CA GLY A 97 6.97 3.18 -11.13
C GLY A 97 6.02 2.00 -10.92
N ALA A 98 4.71 2.24 -10.74
CA ALA A 98 3.73 1.17 -10.79
C ALA A 98 3.56 0.62 -12.21
N ALA A 99 2.96 -0.57 -12.33
CA ALA A 99 2.51 -1.12 -13.61
C ALA A 99 1.03 -1.52 -13.55
N LYS A 100 0.34 -1.55 -14.69
CA LYS A 100 -0.99 -2.17 -14.77
C LYS A 100 -0.86 -3.69 -14.74
N ALA A 101 -1.79 -4.36 -14.08
CA ALA A 101 -1.81 -5.81 -13.97
C ALA A 101 -3.19 -6.41 -14.32
N ASP A 102 -3.17 -7.67 -14.71
CA ASP A 102 -4.36 -8.49 -14.91
C ASP A 102 -4.23 -9.76 -14.05
N VAL A 103 -5.12 -9.89 -13.08
CA VAL A 103 -5.21 -11.02 -12.15
C VAL A 103 -6.41 -11.92 -12.47
N GLY A 104 -6.94 -11.84 -13.69
CA GLY A 104 -8.14 -12.54 -14.14
C GLY A 104 -9.43 -11.85 -13.70
N GLN A 105 -9.39 -10.54 -13.44
CA GLN A 105 -10.56 -9.80 -12.92
C GLN A 105 -11.69 -9.66 -13.94
N GLY A 106 -11.42 -9.80 -15.24
CA GLY A 106 -12.40 -9.66 -16.32
C GLY A 106 -12.75 -8.19 -16.63
N PRO A 107 -13.49 -7.94 -17.73
CA PRO A 107 -13.72 -6.58 -18.25
C PRO A 107 -14.73 -5.76 -17.44
N ASP A 108 -15.64 -6.41 -16.71
CA ASP A 108 -16.76 -5.75 -16.02
C ASP A 108 -16.39 -5.32 -14.58
N ARG A 109 -15.26 -4.63 -14.42
CA ARG A 109 -14.75 -4.21 -13.10
C ARG A 109 -14.62 -2.71 -13.02
N SER A 110 -14.99 -2.17 -11.86
CA SER A 110 -14.96 -0.73 -11.58
C SER A 110 -13.63 -0.25 -11.01
N TRP A 111 -12.60 -1.10 -11.01
CA TRP A 111 -11.29 -0.82 -10.45
C TRP A 111 -10.19 -1.23 -11.41
N VAL A 112 -9.04 -0.58 -11.28
CA VAL A 112 -7.83 -0.89 -12.06
C VAL A 112 -6.87 -1.62 -11.15
N VAL A 113 -6.47 -2.84 -11.54
CA VAL A 113 -5.44 -3.59 -10.83
C VAL A 113 -4.08 -3.09 -11.29
N MET A 114 -3.21 -2.79 -10.34
CA MET A 114 -1.85 -2.33 -10.55
C MET A 114 -0.88 -3.18 -9.72
N THR A 115 0.41 -3.07 -10.02
CA THR A 115 1.48 -3.56 -9.16
C THR A 115 2.37 -2.41 -8.73
N ASP A 116 2.86 -2.47 -7.50
CA ASP A 116 3.95 -1.61 -7.04
C ASP A 116 5.28 -1.99 -7.75
N PRO A 117 6.39 -1.26 -7.50
CA PRO A 117 7.68 -1.53 -8.14
C PRO A 117 8.24 -2.95 -7.95
N GLU A 118 7.77 -3.69 -6.94
CA GLU A 118 8.19 -5.08 -6.69
C GLU A 118 7.19 -6.13 -7.21
N GLY A 119 6.10 -5.70 -7.84
CA GLY A 119 5.11 -6.64 -8.39
C GLY A 119 4.03 -7.06 -7.39
N ASN A 120 3.86 -6.35 -6.27
CA ASN A 120 2.75 -6.59 -5.36
C ASN A 120 1.49 -5.97 -5.91
N GLU A 121 0.43 -6.77 -6.06
CA GLU A 121 -0.81 -6.28 -6.61
C GLU A 121 -1.56 -5.37 -5.61
N PHE A 122 -2.13 -4.29 -6.12
CA PHE A 122 -3.05 -3.38 -5.42
C PHE A 122 -4.13 -2.88 -6.39
N CYS A 123 -5.24 -2.34 -5.89
CA CYS A 123 -6.29 -1.79 -6.77
C CYS A 123 -6.47 -0.29 -6.58
N VAL A 124 -6.65 0.42 -7.69
CA VAL A 124 -7.22 1.77 -7.72
C VAL A 124 -8.72 1.63 -7.92
N LEU A 125 -9.48 1.98 -6.88
CA LEU A 125 -10.94 1.91 -6.89
C LEU A 125 -11.54 3.19 -7.51
N ARG A 126 -12.83 3.42 -7.24
CA ARG A 126 -13.55 4.63 -7.64
C ARG A 126 -12.92 5.87 -6.98
N THR A 127 -12.98 7.00 -7.67
CA THR A 127 -12.63 8.30 -7.09
C THR A 127 -13.56 8.68 -5.93
N LEU A 128 -12.98 9.37 -4.94
CA LEU A 128 -13.66 10.05 -3.84
C LEU A 128 -13.69 11.58 -4.03
N ALA A 129 -13.21 12.08 -5.17
CA ALA A 129 -13.29 13.50 -5.50
C ALA A 129 -14.77 13.98 -5.54
N PRO A 130 -15.04 15.21 -5.09
CA PRO A 130 -16.39 15.75 -4.97
C PRO A 130 -17.07 16.06 -6.31
#